data_AF-A0A3P7J8T1-F1
#
_entry.id   AF-A0A3P7J8T1-F1
#
_cell.length_a   1.000
_cell.length_b   1.000
_cell.length_c   1.000
_cell.angle_alpha   90.00
_cell.angle_beta   90.00
_cell.angle_gamma   90.00
#
_symmetry.space_group_name_H-M   'P 1'
#
loop_
_entity.id
_entity.type
_entity.pdbx_description
1 polymer ?
#
loop_
_entity_poly.entity_id
_entity_poly.type
_entity_poly.pdbx_seq_one_letter_code
_entity_poly.pdbx_strand_id
1 'polypeptide(L)'
;FPNWVRGEYDSLTVTADWLQYAQLGEGTVAVVSRCVQVNEDRIMVYSETKCGEPIGHHCLWFAPRSESVIEFKTTTPREDSNSSALLHSFPLSFSADDEFAEWPWTAAVINNAHPTSCGIMGQYATPSDLRTEDCYSVNIGCSDPSRMKITASHCATGAVFDCESTSRVVKVAIFRAFENNQENSK
;
A
#
# COMPACT_ATOMS: atom_id res chain seq x y z
N PHE A 1 11.08 -16.61 0.83
CA PHE A 1 11.06 -15.12 0.85
C PHE A 1 12.32 -14.55 1.54
N PRO A 2 12.84 -13.39 1.10
CA PRO A 2 13.95 -12.67 1.75
C PRO A 2 13.67 -12.34 3.22
N ASN A 3 14.71 -12.33 4.05
CA ASN A 3 14.57 -12.11 5.51
C ASN A 3 13.83 -10.81 5.86
N TRP A 4 14.06 -9.74 5.11
CA TRP A 4 13.49 -8.42 5.40
C TRP A 4 11.99 -8.33 5.16
N VAL A 5 11.39 -9.23 4.36
CA VAL A 5 9.94 -9.30 4.12
C VAL A 5 9.23 -10.19 5.16
N ARG A 6 9.97 -11.11 5.80
CA ARG A 6 9.39 -12.12 6.71
C ARG A 6 8.77 -11.45 7.94
N GLY A 7 7.62 -11.96 8.36
CA GLY A 7 6.90 -11.43 9.51
C GLY A 7 5.41 -11.77 9.48
N GLU A 8 4.76 -11.44 10.58
CA GLU A 8 3.31 -11.45 10.70
C GLU A 8 2.79 -10.02 10.60
N TYR A 9 1.94 -9.77 9.61
CA TYR A 9 1.28 -8.50 9.37
C TYR A 9 -0.24 -8.69 9.49
N ASP A 10 -0.97 -7.59 9.54
CA ASP A 10 -2.44 -7.55 9.66
C ASP A 10 -3.17 -8.33 8.57
N SER A 11 -2.65 -8.30 7.35
CA SER A 11 -3.27 -8.83 6.13
C SER A 11 -2.42 -9.87 5.41
N LEU A 12 -1.21 -10.13 5.93
CA LEU A 12 -0.16 -10.88 5.28
C LEU A 12 0.66 -11.66 6.31
N THR A 13 1.00 -12.91 6.01
CA THR A 13 1.98 -13.68 6.78
C THR A 13 3.06 -14.17 5.83
N VAL A 14 4.32 -13.87 6.12
CA VAL A 14 5.46 -14.21 5.26
C VAL A 14 6.48 -15.02 6.04
N THR A 15 6.73 -16.25 5.58
CA THR A 15 7.72 -17.15 6.14
C THR A 15 8.89 -17.34 5.17
N ALA A 16 9.84 -18.22 5.51
CA ALA A 16 10.89 -18.61 4.57
C ALA A 16 10.30 -19.28 3.30
N ASP A 17 9.24 -20.06 3.46
CA ASP A 17 8.76 -21.00 2.45
C ASP A 17 7.48 -20.55 1.74
N TRP A 18 6.61 -19.86 2.45
CA TRP A 18 5.31 -19.46 1.95
C TRP A 18 4.90 -18.06 2.42
N LEU A 19 4.03 -17.45 1.63
CA LEU A 19 3.37 -16.19 1.88
C LEU A 19 1.86 -16.44 1.84
N GLN A 20 1.10 -15.85 2.76
CA GLN A 20 -0.35 -15.97 2.80
C GLN A 20 -0.99 -14.60 2.93
N TYR A 21 -1.98 -14.31 2.10
CA TYR A 21 -2.74 -13.06 2.13
C TYR A 21 -4.16 -13.31 1.62
N ALA A 22 -5.08 -12.42 1.99
CA ALA A 22 -6.39 -12.35 1.34
C ALA A 22 -6.27 -11.44 0.11
N GLN A 23 -6.77 -11.89 -1.05
CA GLN A 23 -6.95 -10.97 -2.18
C GLN A 23 -8.01 -9.92 -1.78
N LEU A 24 -7.77 -8.65 -2.15
CA LEU A 24 -8.69 -7.56 -1.83
C LEU A 24 -10.00 -7.72 -2.64
N GLY A 25 -11.06 -8.20 -1.99
CA GLY A 25 -12.41 -8.34 -2.55
C GLY A 25 -13.37 -9.01 -1.55
N GLU A 26 -14.66 -8.66 -1.55
CA GLU A 26 -15.65 -9.37 -0.72
C GLU A 26 -15.79 -10.83 -1.17
N GLY A 27 -15.66 -11.76 -0.23
CA GLY A 27 -15.77 -13.21 -0.50
C GLY A 27 -14.50 -13.90 -0.98
N THR A 28 -13.33 -13.28 -0.85
CA THR A 28 -12.07 -13.89 -1.30
C THR A 28 -11.55 -14.96 -0.35
N VAL A 29 -11.07 -16.06 -0.94
CA VAL A 29 -10.41 -17.15 -0.22
C VAL A 29 -8.95 -16.75 0.02
N ALA A 30 -8.43 -17.05 1.21
CA ALA A 30 -7.02 -16.82 1.49
C ALA A 30 -6.14 -17.57 0.48
N VAL A 31 -5.14 -16.85 -0.03
CA VAL A 31 -4.18 -17.34 -1.02
C VAL A 31 -2.89 -17.73 -0.30
N VAL A 32 -2.28 -18.83 -0.71
CA VAL A 32 -0.95 -19.26 -0.31
C VAL A 32 -0.04 -19.22 -1.53
N SER A 33 1.07 -18.51 -1.41
CA SER A 33 2.07 -18.32 -2.45
C SER A 33 3.39 -18.95 -2.03
N ARG A 34 3.96 -19.79 -2.89
CA ARG A 34 5.30 -20.37 -2.72
C ARG A 34 6.30 -19.67 -3.62
N CYS A 35 7.47 -19.38 -3.08
CA CYS A 35 8.54 -18.70 -3.79
C CYS A 35 9.12 -19.62 -4.88
N VAL A 36 9.21 -19.10 -6.12
CA VAL A 36 9.86 -19.78 -7.25
C VAL A 36 11.19 -19.13 -7.57
N GLN A 37 11.23 -17.79 -7.64
CA GLN A 37 12.45 -17.03 -7.93
C GLN A 37 12.46 -15.70 -7.19
N VAL A 38 13.64 -15.24 -6.77
CA VAL A 38 13.84 -13.96 -6.09
C VAL A 38 14.76 -13.08 -6.92
N ASN A 39 14.36 -11.83 -7.10
CA ASN A 39 15.15 -10.76 -7.70
C ASN A 39 15.00 -9.50 -6.83
N GLU A 40 15.87 -9.35 -5.83
CA GLU A 40 15.84 -8.26 -4.85
C GLU A 40 14.47 -8.10 -4.16
N ASP A 41 13.71 -7.09 -4.55
CA ASP A 41 12.40 -6.71 -4.03
C ASP A 41 11.23 -7.29 -4.85
N ARG A 42 11.55 -7.96 -5.94
CA ARG A 42 10.62 -8.69 -6.80
C ARG A 42 10.77 -10.18 -6.54
N ILE A 43 9.70 -10.84 -6.09
CA ILE A 43 9.60 -12.29 -5.92
C ILE A 43 8.55 -12.95 -6.85
N MET A 44 8.98 -13.88 -7.69
CA MET A 44 8.09 -14.73 -8.49
C MET A 44 7.54 -15.85 -7.62
N VAL A 45 6.23 -16.06 -7.69
CA VAL A 45 5.53 -17.04 -6.87
C VAL A 45 4.59 -17.91 -7.69
N TYR A 46 4.36 -19.12 -7.20
CA TYR A 46 3.24 -19.95 -7.58
C TYR A 46 2.21 -19.91 -6.47
N SER A 47 0.95 -19.63 -6.81
CA SER A 47 -0.09 -19.49 -5.80
C SER A 47 -1.25 -20.45 -5.99
N GLU A 48 -1.82 -20.82 -4.85
CA GLU A 48 -2.99 -21.67 -4.72
C GLU A 48 -3.91 -21.07 -3.65
N THR A 49 -5.21 -21.34 -3.75
CA THR A 49 -6.13 -21.03 -2.65
C THR A 49 -5.82 -21.94 -1.46
N LYS A 50 -6.23 -21.57 -0.24
CA LYS A 50 -6.15 -22.47 0.92
C LYS A 50 -6.89 -23.80 0.72
N CYS A 51 -7.80 -23.87 -0.25
CA CYS A 51 -8.52 -25.08 -0.63
C CYS A 51 -7.72 -25.97 -1.61
N GLY A 52 -6.54 -25.53 -2.06
CA GLY A 52 -5.69 -26.26 -3.00
C GLY A 52 -6.01 -26.01 -4.47
N GLU A 53 -6.85 -25.01 -4.78
CA GLU A 53 -7.14 -24.66 -6.17
C GLU A 53 -5.98 -23.83 -6.74
N PRO A 54 -5.41 -24.22 -7.89
CA PRO A 54 -4.30 -23.50 -8.48
C PRO A 54 -4.76 -22.12 -8.98
N ILE A 55 -4.02 -21.07 -8.61
CA ILE A 55 -4.21 -19.71 -9.13
C ILE A 55 -3.19 -19.44 -10.25
N GLY A 56 -2.00 -20.03 -10.16
CA GLY A 56 -0.96 -19.94 -11.18
C GLY A 56 0.25 -19.10 -10.75
N HIS A 57 1.12 -18.83 -11.74
CA HIS A 57 2.35 -18.08 -11.53
C HIS A 57 2.09 -16.58 -11.64
N HIS A 58 2.68 -15.82 -10.72
CA HIS A 58 2.67 -14.36 -10.77
C HIS A 58 3.84 -13.77 -10.00
N CYS A 59 3.85 -12.45 -9.98
CA CYS A 59 4.98 -11.64 -9.62
C CYS A 59 4.57 -10.70 -8.48
N LEU A 60 5.29 -10.76 -7.35
CA LEU A 60 5.10 -9.88 -6.21
C LEU A 60 6.24 -8.85 -6.16
N TRP A 61 5.89 -7.58 -6.01
CA TRP A 61 6.86 -6.51 -5.79
C TRP A 61 6.65 -5.92 -4.40
N PHE A 62 7.66 -6.02 -3.54
CA PHE A 62 7.66 -5.48 -2.18
C PHE A 62 8.41 -4.14 -2.10
N ALA A 63 7.95 -3.24 -1.25
CA ALA A 63 8.64 -2.00 -0.94
C ALA A 63 8.59 -1.73 0.57
N PRO A 64 9.72 -1.54 1.26
CA PRO A 64 9.72 -1.10 2.65
C PRO A 64 9.28 0.37 2.72
N ARG A 65 8.32 0.70 3.60
CA ARG A 65 7.87 2.08 3.86
C ARG A 65 8.32 2.59 5.22
N SER A 66 8.40 1.71 6.20
CA SER A 66 8.95 1.99 7.53
C SER A 66 9.39 0.67 8.19
N GLU A 67 9.84 0.74 9.44
CA GLU A 67 10.16 -0.46 10.24
C GLU A 67 8.94 -1.35 10.51
N SER A 68 7.72 -0.82 10.38
CA SER A 68 6.47 -1.54 10.70
C SER A 68 5.51 -1.67 9.53
N VAL A 69 5.84 -1.09 8.37
CA VAL A 69 4.97 -1.07 7.20
C VAL A 69 5.74 -1.49 5.96
N ILE A 70 5.20 -2.49 5.29
CA ILE A 70 5.59 -2.85 3.94
C ILE A 70 4.43 -2.60 2.99
N GLU A 71 4.75 -2.32 1.74
CA GLU A 71 3.79 -2.35 0.66
C GLU A 71 4.14 -3.44 -0.33
N PHE A 72 3.11 -3.98 -0.98
CA PHE A 72 3.31 -4.91 -2.07
C PHE A 72 2.30 -4.72 -3.20
N LYS A 73 2.69 -5.11 -4.41
CA LYS A 73 1.84 -5.25 -5.59
C LYS A 73 1.94 -6.66 -6.15
N THR A 74 0.89 -7.12 -6.80
CA THR A 74 0.84 -8.40 -7.51
C THR A 74 0.43 -8.17 -8.96
N THR A 75 1.03 -8.90 -9.89
CA THR A 75 0.55 -8.98 -11.27
C THR A 75 -0.61 -9.96 -11.41
N THR A 76 -1.23 -10.01 -12.60
CA THR A 76 -2.25 -11.01 -12.93
C THR A 76 -1.64 -12.42 -12.96
N PRO A 77 -2.26 -13.41 -12.30
CA PRO A 77 -1.86 -14.80 -12.40
C PRO A 77 -1.95 -15.33 -13.83
N ARG A 78 -0.94 -16.12 -14.23
CA ARG A 78 -0.91 -16.85 -15.50
C ARG A 78 -1.01 -18.35 -15.24
N GLU A 79 -1.99 -18.98 -15.89
CA GLU A 79 -2.22 -20.43 -15.88
C GLU A 79 -1.39 -21.11 -16.97
N ASP A 80 -0.07 -21.16 -16.82
CA ASP A 80 0.77 -21.90 -17.76
C ASP A 80 1.22 -23.24 -17.17
N SER A 81 0.83 -24.32 -17.85
CA SER A 81 1.04 -25.73 -17.46
C SER A 81 2.47 -26.23 -17.67
N ASN A 82 3.35 -25.45 -18.30
CA ASN A 82 4.70 -25.85 -18.67
C ASN A 82 5.74 -24.98 -17.93
N SER A 83 6.10 -25.41 -16.72
CA SER A 83 7.03 -24.72 -15.81
C SER A 83 8.40 -24.41 -16.43
N SER A 84 8.83 -25.19 -17.43
CA SER A 84 10.08 -24.98 -18.17
C SER A 84 10.03 -23.80 -19.14
N ALA A 85 8.89 -23.55 -19.82
CA ALA A 85 8.73 -22.38 -20.69
C ALA A 85 8.71 -21.08 -19.87
N LEU A 86 8.16 -21.14 -18.66
CA LEU A 86 8.09 -19.99 -17.75
C LEU A 86 9.47 -19.56 -17.27
N LEU A 87 10.36 -20.47 -16.90
CA LEU A 87 11.72 -20.12 -16.48
C LEU A 87 12.57 -19.44 -17.57
N HIS A 88 12.22 -19.61 -18.85
CA HIS A 88 12.91 -18.96 -19.97
C HIS A 88 12.27 -17.64 -20.42
N SER A 89 10.97 -17.44 -20.19
CA SER A 89 10.24 -16.21 -20.55
C SER A 89 10.07 -15.23 -19.38
N PHE A 90 9.96 -15.72 -18.14
CA PHE A 90 9.75 -14.90 -16.94
C PHE A 90 10.94 -14.04 -16.49
N PRO A 91 12.23 -14.41 -16.67
CA PRO A 91 13.33 -13.55 -16.23
C PRO A 91 13.28 -12.16 -16.87
N LEU A 92 12.72 -12.06 -18.08
CA LEU A 92 12.56 -10.82 -18.82
C LEU A 92 11.24 -10.09 -18.48
N SER A 93 10.16 -10.81 -18.18
CA SER A 93 8.85 -10.20 -17.88
C SER A 93 8.74 -9.67 -16.45
N PHE A 94 9.36 -10.32 -15.47
CA PHE A 94 9.22 -9.91 -14.06
C PHE A 94 9.99 -8.62 -13.70
N SER A 95 10.99 -8.26 -14.50
CA SER A 95 11.77 -7.03 -14.33
C SER A 95 11.10 -5.78 -14.91
N ALA A 96 9.97 -5.92 -15.60
CA ALA A 96 9.37 -4.82 -16.32
C ALA A 96 8.33 -4.09 -15.44
N ASP A 97 8.50 -2.77 -15.28
CA ASP A 97 7.66 -1.92 -14.41
C ASP A 97 6.24 -1.73 -14.95
N ASP A 98 6.06 -1.91 -16.26
CA ASP A 98 4.81 -1.77 -16.99
C ASP A 98 3.75 -2.79 -16.54
N GLU A 99 4.15 -4.04 -16.26
CA GLU A 99 3.23 -5.08 -15.77
C GLU A 99 2.65 -4.73 -14.38
N PHE A 100 3.33 -3.88 -13.61
CA PHE A 100 2.90 -3.41 -12.29
C PHE A 100 2.22 -2.04 -12.31
N ALA A 101 2.27 -1.31 -13.42
CA ALA A 101 1.84 0.09 -13.51
C ALA A 101 0.34 0.24 -13.20
N GLU A 102 -0.47 -0.73 -13.61
CA GLU A 102 -1.93 -0.73 -13.43
C GLU A 102 -2.37 -1.14 -12.01
N TRP A 103 -1.54 -1.90 -11.28
CA TRP A 103 -1.94 -2.48 -10.00
C TRP A 103 -1.70 -1.53 -8.82
N PRO A 104 -2.65 -1.38 -7.87
CA PRO A 104 -2.46 -0.53 -6.70
C PRO A 104 -1.55 -1.17 -5.65
N TRP A 105 -0.78 -0.35 -4.92
CA TRP A 105 -0.04 -0.81 -3.74
C TRP A 105 -1.01 -1.22 -2.64
N THR A 106 -0.70 -2.34 -1.99
CA THR A 106 -1.36 -2.82 -0.78
C THR A 106 -0.40 -2.70 0.38
N ALA A 107 -0.79 -1.97 1.43
CA ALA A 107 -0.01 -1.85 2.66
C ALA A 107 -0.33 -2.99 3.63
N ALA A 108 0.69 -3.54 4.26
CA ALA A 108 0.59 -4.50 5.34
C ALA A 108 1.41 -4.00 6.54
N VAL A 109 0.78 -4.01 7.72
CA VAL A 109 1.36 -3.47 8.97
C VAL A 109 1.71 -4.61 9.90
N ILE A 110 2.91 -4.59 10.50
CA ILE A 110 3.34 -5.64 11.43
C ILE A 110 2.34 -5.78 12.59
N ASN A 111 2.00 -7.01 12.94
CA ASN A 111 1.17 -7.31 14.10
C ASN A 111 1.82 -6.80 15.38
N ASN A 112 1.05 -6.12 16.22
CA ASN A 112 1.55 -5.44 17.43
C ASN A 112 2.60 -4.35 17.14
N ALA A 113 2.48 -3.66 16.00
CA ALA A 113 3.26 -2.46 15.74
C ALA A 113 3.17 -1.52 16.96
N HIS A 114 4.33 -1.11 17.47
CA HIS A 114 4.35 -0.11 18.53
C HIS A 114 3.72 1.16 17.96
N PRO A 115 2.74 1.76 18.64
CA PRO A 115 2.15 3.00 18.16
C PRO A 115 3.26 4.04 18.04
N THR A 116 3.54 4.45 16.81
CA THR A 116 4.49 5.53 16.55
C THR A 116 3.83 6.86 16.86
N SER A 117 4.61 7.78 17.42
CA SER A 117 4.14 9.15 17.65
C SER A 117 3.66 9.76 16.33
N CYS A 118 2.49 10.41 16.35
CA CYS A 118 1.98 11.11 15.18
C CYS A 118 3.02 12.10 14.65
N GLY A 119 3.58 11.80 13.47
CA GLY A 119 4.73 12.51 12.92
C GLY A 119 4.46 13.97 12.54
N ILE A 120 3.19 14.34 12.36
CA ILE A 120 2.75 15.70 12.07
C ILE A 120 1.51 15.95 12.93
N MET A 121 1.53 17.03 13.70
CA MET A 121 0.41 17.47 14.54
C MET A 121 0.30 18.98 14.46
N GLY A 122 -0.94 19.47 14.45
CA GLY A 122 -1.21 20.91 14.46
C GLY A 122 -2.21 21.34 13.40
N GLN A 123 -2.37 22.65 13.32
CA GLN A 123 -3.28 23.29 12.39
C GLN A 123 -2.46 23.97 11.28
N TYR A 124 -2.75 23.60 10.05
CA TYR A 124 -2.16 24.16 8.85
C TYR A 124 -3.24 24.90 8.08
N ALA A 125 -2.90 26.01 7.45
CA ALA A 125 -3.83 26.75 6.62
C ALA A 125 -3.11 27.20 5.35
N THR A 126 -3.83 27.20 4.22
CA THR A 126 -3.35 27.82 2.99
C THR A 126 -3.14 29.32 3.22
N PRO A 127 -1.98 29.89 2.82
CA PRO A 127 -1.76 31.33 2.85
C PRO A 127 -2.86 32.09 2.11
N SER A 128 -3.33 33.19 2.70
CA SER A 128 -4.45 34.00 2.17
C SER A 128 -4.06 34.90 0.98
N ASP A 129 -2.78 34.88 0.58
CA ASP A 129 -2.21 35.70 -0.49
C ASP A 129 -2.24 35.02 -1.87
N LEU A 130 -2.45 33.70 -1.90
CA LEU A 130 -2.75 32.96 -3.11
C LEU A 130 -4.19 33.31 -3.50
N ARG A 131 -4.39 33.85 -4.71
CA ARG A 131 -5.70 34.24 -5.31
C ARG A 131 -6.63 33.06 -5.59
N THR A 132 -6.66 32.07 -4.71
CA THR A 132 -7.63 30.99 -4.67
C THR A 132 -8.72 31.41 -3.71
N GLU A 133 -9.94 31.60 -4.21
CA GLU A 133 -11.12 31.98 -3.41
C GLU A 133 -11.43 30.97 -2.28
N ASP A 134 -10.83 29.78 -2.33
CA ASP A 134 -11.03 28.71 -1.36
C ASP A 134 -9.81 28.53 -0.45
N CYS A 135 -9.88 29.08 0.76
CA CYS A 135 -8.91 28.81 1.83
C CYS A 135 -9.37 27.61 2.65
N TYR A 136 -8.46 26.67 2.94
CA TYR A 136 -8.73 25.53 3.80
C TYR A 136 -7.74 25.44 4.96
N SER A 137 -8.29 25.24 6.16
CA SER A 137 -7.55 24.88 7.35
C SER A 137 -7.63 23.37 7.57
N VAL A 138 -6.48 22.73 7.69
CA VAL A 138 -6.33 21.30 7.98
C VAL A 138 -5.85 21.17 9.41
N ASN A 139 -6.67 20.54 10.25
CA ASN A 139 -6.30 20.16 11.60
C ASN A 139 -5.92 18.68 11.62
N ILE A 140 -4.70 18.40 12.06
CA ILE A 140 -4.17 17.05 12.24
C ILE A 140 -4.08 16.79 13.74
N GLY A 141 -5.05 16.05 14.26
CA GLY A 141 -5.16 15.66 15.65
C GLY A 141 -4.82 14.19 15.87
N CYS A 142 -4.12 13.90 16.97
CA CYS A 142 -3.74 12.55 17.36
C CYS A 142 -4.10 12.33 18.83
N SER A 143 -5.40 12.42 19.14
CA SER A 143 -5.92 12.21 20.49
C SER A 143 -5.80 10.75 20.94
N ASP A 144 -5.74 9.84 19.97
CA ASP A 144 -5.51 8.41 20.14
C ASP A 144 -4.23 8.04 19.36
N PRO A 145 -3.20 7.45 20.01
CA PRO A 145 -1.94 7.09 19.35
C PRO A 145 -2.10 6.05 18.23
N SER A 146 -3.25 5.38 18.16
CA SER A 146 -3.60 4.46 17.08
C SER A 146 -4.42 5.10 15.96
N ARG A 147 -4.88 6.36 16.12
CA ARG A 147 -5.79 7.02 15.16
C ARG A 147 -5.43 8.49 14.94
N MET A 148 -4.96 8.78 13.73
CA MET A 148 -4.83 10.13 13.21
C MET A 148 -6.19 10.64 12.72
N LYS A 149 -6.65 11.78 13.23
CA LYS A 149 -7.82 12.51 12.73
C LYS A 149 -7.35 13.70 11.90
N ILE A 150 -7.68 13.70 10.62
CA ILE A 150 -7.45 14.83 9.72
C ILE A 150 -8.80 15.48 9.44
N THR A 151 -8.94 16.76 9.79
CA THR A 151 -10.16 17.53 9.56
C THR A 151 -9.82 18.74 8.70
N ALA A 152 -10.42 18.84 7.52
CA ALA A 152 -10.32 20.02 6.67
C ALA A 152 -11.54 20.92 6.88
N SER A 153 -11.35 22.22 6.94
CA SER A 153 -12.44 23.19 7.07
C SER A 153 -12.18 24.43 6.23
N HIS A 154 -13.21 24.97 5.60
CA HIS A 154 -13.08 26.23 4.87
C HIS A 154 -12.80 27.40 5.83
N CYS A 155 -11.78 28.21 5.56
CA CYS A 155 -11.31 29.25 6.49
C CYS A 155 -12.37 30.31 6.79
N ALA A 156 -13.15 30.73 5.79
CA ALA A 156 -14.10 31.84 5.95
C ALA A 156 -15.43 31.40 6.57
N THR A 157 -15.89 30.19 6.24
CA THR A 157 -17.23 29.70 6.64
C THR A 157 -17.17 28.70 7.79
N GLY A 158 -15.99 28.16 8.10
CA GLY A 158 -15.84 27.08 9.06
C GLY A 158 -16.49 25.77 8.62
N ALA A 159 -16.95 25.67 7.37
CA ALA A 159 -17.58 24.47 6.84
C ALA A 159 -16.57 23.31 6.89
N VAL A 160 -16.88 22.31 7.70
CA VAL A 160 -16.02 21.14 7.91
C VAL A 160 -16.29 20.12 6.80
N PHE A 161 -15.23 19.75 6.10
CA PHE A 161 -15.20 18.63 5.19
C PHE A 161 -14.68 17.43 5.98
N ASP A 162 -15.59 16.74 6.65
CA ASP A 162 -15.23 15.56 7.41
C ASP A 162 -15.01 14.38 6.46
N CYS A 163 -13.79 13.85 6.46
CA CYS A 163 -13.46 12.62 5.75
C CYS A 163 -13.76 11.41 6.63
N GLU A 164 -15.01 11.27 7.10
CA GLU A 164 -15.45 10.01 7.72
C GLU A 164 -15.66 8.89 6.69
N SER A 165 -15.51 9.15 5.37
CA SER A 165 -15.71 8.13 4.35
C SER A 165 -14.44 7.34 3.99
N THR A 166 -14.60 6.03 3.95
CA THR A 166 -13.75 4.95 3.42
C THR A 166 -13.24 5.13 1.97
N SER A 167 -13.32 6.33 1.37
CA SER A 167 -12.92 6.56 0.00
C SER A 167 -11.45 6.99 -0.10
N ARG A 168 -10.61 6.10 -0.65
CA ARG A 168 -9.17 6.31 -0.94
C ARG A 168 -8.88 7.59 -1.73
N VAL A 169 -9.84 8.11 -2.49
CA VAL A 169 -9.66 9.23 -3.42
C VAL A 169 -9.45 10.57 -2.70
N VAL A 170 -10.14 10.82 -1.59
CA VAL A 170 -10.06 12.12 -0.88
C VAL A 170 -8.76 12.23 -0.08
N LYS A 171 -8.28 11.11 0.47
CA LYS A 171 -6.98 11.05 1.16
C LYS A 171 -5.82 11.41 0.21
N VAL A 172 -5.83 10.86 -1.01
CA VAL A 172 -4.77 11.11 -2.01
C VAL A 172 -4.78 12.57 -2.47
N ALA A 173 -5.95 13.19 -2.62
CA ALA A 173 -6.06 14.59 -3.03
C ALA A 173 -5.52 15.56 -1.96
N ILE A 174 -5.82 15.31 -0.68
CA ILE A 174 -5.34 16.15 0.44
C ILE A 174 -3.82 16.00 0.61
N PHE A 175 -3.29 14.78 0.53
CA PHE A 175 -1.84 14.56 0.59
C PHE A 175 -1.09 15.20 -0.59
N ARG A 176 -1.60 15.08 -1.82
CA ARG A 176 -1.00 15.75 -3.00
C ARG A 176 -1.03 17.27 -2.90
N ALA A 177 -2.09 17.86 -2.32
CA ALA A 177 -2.15 19.29 -2.08
C ALA A 177 -1.14 19.75 -1.00
N PHE A 178 -0.75 18.86 -0.08
CA PHE A 178 0.24 19.14 0.94
C PHE A 178 1.68 19.00 0.43
N GLU A 179 1.97 17.96 -0.35
CA GLU A 179 3.29 17.75 -0.97
C GLU A 179 3.67 18.89 -1.91
N ASN A 180 2.74 19.36 -2.76
CA ASN A 180 2.99 20.48 -3.67
C ASN A 180 3.27 21.82 -2.95
N ASN A 181 2.83 21.97 -1.69
CA ASN A 181 3.09 23.19 -0.91
C ASN A 181 4.43 23.14 -0.16
N GLN A 182 5.01 21.97 0.11
CA GLN A 182 6.36 21.89 0.66
C GLN A 182 7.46 22.17 -0.37
N GLU A 183 7.24 21.85 -1.65
CA GLU A 183 8.22 22.17 -2.71
C GLU A 183 8.33 23.68 -2.99
N ASN A 184 7.26 24.45 -2.79
CA ASN A 184 7.25 25.90 -3.02
C ASN A 184 7.72 26.76 -1.83
N SER A 185 8.13 26.13 -0.72
CA SER A 185 8.65 26.82 0.48
C SER A 185 10.17 26.64 0.68
N LYS A 186 10.90 26.19 -0.34
CA LYS A 186 12.37 26.22 -0.38
C LYS A 186 12.89 27.41 -1.18
#